data_AF-A0A6G0R508-F1
#
_entry.id   AF-A0A6G0R508-F1
#
_cell.length_a   1.000
_cell.length_b   1.000
_cell.length_c   1.000
_cell.angle_alpha   90.00
_cell.angle_beta   90.00
_cell.angle_gamma   90.00
#
_symmetry.space_group_name_H-M   'P 1'
#
loop_
_entity.id
_entity.type
_entity.pdbx_description
1 polymer ?
#
loop_
_entity_poly.entity_id
_entity_poly.type
_entity_poly.pdbx_seq_one_letter_code
_entity_poly.pdbx_strand_id
1 'polypeptide(L)'
;MRFHIDEAKEMSPEPLELIQRAEELNRLHWAKYEQSSNFHEVAAGSIRCTFVLEPLMADFNDHSITDPISATLFGKLAARVFDSNRRSYELANTKYHEEVDTDNQSLRPLQLGTVHLECAAVLQHRDVEAMCSAMVVNQTTRKLSLTLGMDPYDGRQWWKRLAYALFSKRARTRSSLETLALLSVVTLNAADIEAFASILTSEHLEEELCGLPRGAIDERDATLKDDARIYAVLNDGNQPQMSSPVKVTSAMRSVRCFSDDGRNDLIFQELKGQASTSYGVTSLKIDFEKHDSFVDATNSNGLPRFLELIGSQLKFLTLDGPRVALDENVILQSCPKLEELAICENFVDVRLTFSEYQANGEPLPLLNCHWNDVIALSADMSDENNPLAKCVRRLRVRLMNRAHSWGAINYVYDALNFDQHVHSLPQMLEVNRNVEYLDVVVADLQEYAEDFKKHNHQPTNRSIKLAMESKTAFLSVLAFGNSQSSKWHKPSQSQSTLPQLDQLIVSNIFVLAATPIFRAVHFRRPGDDSDLEERFQLHI
;
A
#
# COMPACT_ATOMS: atom_id res chain seq x y z
N MET A 1 6.33 -15.26 4.61
CA MET A 1 7.41 -15.87 5.43
C MET A 1 7.52 -15.06 6.71
N ARG A 2 7.26 -15.67 7.88
CA ARG A 2 7.26 -15.01 9.20
C ARG A 2 8.57 -15.34 9.91
N PHE A 3 9.33 -14.33 10.33
CA PHE A 3 10.55 -14.54 11.10
C PHE A 3 10.35 -13.98 12.51
N HIS A 4 10.39 -14.86 13.51
CA HIS A 4 10.57 -14.51 14.91
C HIS A 4 12.04 -14.74 15.25
N ILE A 5 12.74 -13.73 15.75
CA ILE A 5 14.12 -13.86 16.21
C ILE A 5 14.05 -14.22 17.69
N ASP A 6 13.88 -15.51 17.98
CA ASP A 6 13.88 -16.00 19.37
C ASP A 6 15.32 -16.29 19.83
N GLU A 7 15.71 -15.69 20.97
CA GLU A 7 16.87 -16.01 21.80
C GLU A 7 18.30 -15.65 21.27
N ALA A 8 18.76 -14.44 21.61
CA ALA A 8 20.17 -14.07 21.52
C ALA A 8 20.95 -14.50 22.78
N LYS A 9 21.47 -15.73 22.77
CA LYS A 9 22.75 -15.98 23.47
C LYS A 9 23.94 -16.25 22.57
N GLU A 10 23.73 -16.37 21.26
CA GLU A 10 24.76 -16.36 20.23
C GLU A 10 24.04 -16.17 18.88
N MET A 11 23.77 -14.92 18.47
CA MET A 11 23.29 -14.65 17.10
C MET A 11 24.45 -14.82 16.11
N SER A 12 24.64 -16.06 15.68
CA SER A 12 25.51 -16.42 14.57
C SER A 12 24.88 -15.97 13.22
N PRO A 13 25.60 -15.93 12.09
CA PRO A 13 25.04 -15.64 10.75
C PRO A 13 23.98 -16.65 10.26
N GLU A 14 23.62 -17.65 11.08
CA GLU A 14 22.68 -18.72 10.77
C GLU A 14 21.34 -18.29 10.18
N PRO A 15 20.64 -17.21 10.61
CA PRO A 15 19.33 -16.89 10.01
C PRO A 15 19.41 -16.51 8.52
N LEU A 16 20.44 -15.77 8.12
CA LEU A 16 20.68 -15.40 6.71
C LEU A 16 21.18 -16.61 5.91
N GLU A 17 22.05 -17.43 6.52
CA GLU A 17 22.47 -18.69 5.92
C GLU A 17 21.30 -19.67 5.78
N LEU A 18 20.35 -19.69 6.71
CA LEU A 18 19.15 -20.52 6.67
C LEU A 18 18.20 -20.08 5.55
N ILE A 19 18.06 -18.78 5.29
CA ILE A 19 17.30 -18.28 4.14
C ILE A 19 17.96 -18.73 2.83
N GLN A 20 19.27 -18.49 2.69
CA GLN A 20 20.00 -18.87 1.49
C GLN A 20 19.99 -20.40 1.30
N ARG A 21 20.16 -21.16 2.39
CA ARG A 21 20.13 -22.62 2.39
C ARG A 21 18.74 -23.15 2.11
N ALA A 22 17.67 -22.51 2.57
CA ALA A 22 16.30 -22.87 2.23
C ALA A 22 15.99 -22.60 0.75
N GLU A 23 16.43 -21.47 0.19
CA GLU A 23 16.36 -21.20 -1.24
C GLU A 23 17.14 -22.27 -2.05
N GLU A 24 18.35 -22.60 -1.63
CA GLU A 24 19.19 -23.63 -2.26
C GLU A 24 18.57 -25.03 -2.16
N LEU A 25 18.02 -25.40 -1.00
CA LEU A 25 17.35 -26.68 -0.79
C LEU A 25 16.08 -26.80 -1.64
N ASN A 26 15.28 -25.74 -1.70
CA ASN A 26 14.11 -25.69 -2.57
C ASN A 26 14.52 -25.81 -4.04
N ARG A 27 15.55 -25.08 -4.48
CA ARG A 27 16.08 -25.20 -5.84
C ARG A 27 16.59 -26.62 -6.13
N LEU A 28 17.25 -27.26 -5.17
CA LEU A 28 17.73 -28.63 -5.29
C LEU A 28 16.59 -29.65 -5.35
N HIS A 29 15.55 -29.49 -4.52
CA HIS A 29 14.35 -30.33 -4.54
C HIS A 29 13.60 -30.20 -5.86
N TRP A 30 13.45 -28.98 -6.37
CA TRP A 30 12.85 -28.72 -7.68
C TRP A 30 13.69 -29.31 -8.81
N ALA A 31 15.01 -29.16 -8.78
CA ALA A 31 15.90 -29.77 -9.77
C ALA A 31 15.85 -31.31 -9.74
N LYS A 32 15.77 -31.92 -8.55
CA LYS A 32 15.58 -33.37 -8.40
C LYS A 32 14.22 -33.83 -8.91
N TYR A 33 13.16 -33.07 -8.66
CA TYR A 33 11.83 -33.37 -9.16
C TYR A 33 11.77 -33.29 -10.69
N GLU A 34 12.33 -32.23 -11.30
CA GLU A 34 12.47 -32.06 -12.75
C GLU A 34 13.25 -33.20 -13.42
N GLN A 35 14.26 -33.75 -12.73
CA GLN A 35 15.07 -34.87 -13.22
C GLN A 35 14.47 -36.25 -12.89
N SER A 36 13.36 -36.29 -12.13
CA SER A 36 12.73 -37.55 -11.74
C SER A 36 11.85 -38.09 -12.86
N SER A 37 11.69 -39.41 -12.90
CA SER A 37 10.75 -40.09 -13.79
C SER A 37 9.27 -39.74 -13.55
N ASN A 38 8.98 -38.96 -12.50
CA ASN A 38 7.65 -38.48 -12.15
C ASN A 38 7.37 -37.08 -12.73
N PHE A 39 8.35 -36.45 -13.39
CA PHE A 39 8.13 -35.19 -14.09
C PHE A 39 7.27 -35.41 -15.34
N HIS A 40 6.09 -34.78 -15.36
CA HIS A 40 5.19 -34.77 -16.50
C HIS A 40 4.97 -33.32 -16.90
N GLU A 41 5.27 -32.97 -18.15
CA GLU A 41 4.96 -31.66 -18.70
C GLU A 41 3.44 -31.46 -18.70
N VAL A 42 2.98 -30.43 -17.98
CA VAL A 42 1.54 -30.22 -17.77
C VAL A 42 0.94 -29.61 -19.03
N ALA A 43 0.02 -30.33 -19.68
CA ALA A 43 -0.62 -29.91 -20.92
C ALA A 43 -1.31 -28.53 -20.77
N ALA A 44 -1.24 -27.72 -21.83
CA ALA A 44 -1.90 -26.42 -21.90
C ALA A 44 -3.40 -26.55 -21.58
N GLY A 45 -3.89 -25.77 -20.60
CA GLY A 45 -5.28 -25.80 -20.13
C GLY A 45 -5.54 -26.67 -18.87
N SER A 46 -4.52 -27.34 -18.33
CA SER A 46 -4.67 -28.06 -17.04
C SER A 46 -4.56 -27.10 -15.85
N ILE A 47 -5.27 -27.40 -14.76
CA ILE A 47 -5.23 -26.62 -13.50
C ILE A 47 -3.80 -26.57 -12.97
N ARG A 48 -3.26 -25.36 -12.83
CA ARG A 48 -1.96 -25.10 -12.20
C ARG A 48 -2.20 -24.58 -10.79
N CYS A 49 -1.58 -25.19 -9.79
CA CYS A 49 -1.49 -24.62 -8.44
C CYS A 49 -0.23 -23.77 -8.37
N THR A 50 -0.37 -22.44 -8.36
CA THR A 50 0.73 -21.52 -8.11
C THR A 50 0.80 -21.26 -6.61
N PHE A 51 1.94 -21.60 -5.98
CA PHE A 51 2.20 -21.21 -4.59
C PHE A 51 2.53 -19.72 -4.55
N VAL A 52 1.63 -18.92 -3.98
CA VAL A 52 1.88 -17.49 -3.72
C VAL A 52 2.68 -17.40 -2.42
N LEU A 53 3.88 -16.84 -2.48
CA LEU A 53 4.64 -16.53 -1.27
C LEU A 53 3.89 -15.45 -0.48
N GLU A 54 3.57 -15.75 0.77
CA GLU A 54 3.04 -14.76 1.71
C GLU A 54 4.02 -13.58 1.88
N PRO A 55 3.53 -12.37 2.20
CA PRO A 55 4.36 -11.21 2.47
C PRO A 55 5.57 -11.54 3.37
N LEU A 56 6.68 -10.85 3.11
CA LEU A 56 7.81 -10.89 4.03
C LEU A 56 7.41 -10.09 5.27
N MET A 57 7.26 -10.78 6.40
CA MET A 57 7.02 -10.17 7.70
C MET A 57 8.33 -10.21 8.48
N ALA A 58 8.91 -9.04 8.74
CA ALA A 58 10.08 -8.89 9.59
C ALA A 58 9.74 -8.08 10.83
N ASP A 59 9.83 -8.73 11.99
CA ASP A 59 9.60 -8.15 13.31
C ASP A 59 10.95 -7.91 14.00
N PHE A 60 11.14 -6.69 14.52
CA PHE A 60 12.36 -6.26 15.22
C PHE A 60 12.08 -5.82 16.67
N ASN A 61 10.89 -6.11 17.22
CA ASN A 61 10.45 -5.60 18.52
C ASN A 61 11.19 -6.16 19.73
N ASP A 62 11.63 -7.41 19.67
CA ASP A 62 12.17 -8.10 20.85
C ASP A 62 13.66 -7.82 21.13
N HIS A 63 14.32 -6.99 20.31
CA HIS A 63 15.77 -6.80 20.37
C HIS A 63 16.17 -5.33 20.45
N SER A 64 16.83 -4.96 21.54
CA SER A 64 17.59 -3.71 21.57
C SER A 64 18.72 -3.81 20.55
N ILE A 65 18.63 -3.07 19.44
CA ILE A 65 19.72 -2.91 18.46
C ILE A 65 20.80 -1.99 19.06
N THR A 66 21.33 -2.38 20.21
CA THR A 66 22.37 -1.64 20.94
C THR A 66 23.75 -2.23 20.67
N ASP A 67 23.82 -3.45 20.15
CA ASP A 67 25.08 -4.09 19.75
C ASP A 67 25.46 -3.67 18.30
N PRO A 68 26.69 -3.18 18.07
CA PRO A 68 27.23 -2.90 16.74
C PRO A 68 27.07 -4.04 15.72
N ILE A 69 27.07 -5.30 16.17
CA ILE A 69 26.85 -6.48 15.31
C ILE A 69 25.40 -6.51 14.82
N SER A 70 24.43 -6.24 15.69
CA SER A 70 23.00 -6.19 15.35
C SER A 70 22.69 -5.07 14.37
N ALA A 71 23.26 -3.87 14.56
CA ALA A 71 23.09 -2.75 13.63
C ALA A 71 23.67 -3.07 12.23
N THR A 72 24.82 -3.74 12.19
CA THR A 72 25.46 -4.17 10.93
C THR A 72 24.60 -5.22 10.21
N LEU A 73 23.99 -6.15 10.94
CA LEU A 73 23.11 -7.18 10.39
C LEU A 73 21.83 -6.57 9.84
N PHE A 74 21.22 -5.65 10.59
CA PHE A 74 20.04 -4.90 10.16
C PHE A 74 20.28 -4.11 8.87
N GLY A 75 21.39 -3.35 8.80
CA GLY A 75 21.75 -2.63 7.59
C GLY A 75 21.97 -3.54 6.37
N LYS A 76 22.60 -4.71 6.58
CA LYS A 76 22.75 -5.72 5.51
C LYS A 76 21.41 -6.30 5.07
N LEU A 77 20.51 -6.57 6.00
CA LEU A 77 19.17 -7.08 5.69
C LEU A 77 18.37 -6.04 4.90
N ALA A 78 18.32 -4.79 5.37
CA ALA A 78 17.63 -3.69 4.67
C ALA A 78 18.17 -3.50 3.25
N ALA A 79 19.49 -3.54 3.06
CA ALA A 79 20.11 -3.44 1.73
C ALA A 79 19.75 -4.60 0.78
N ARG A 80 19.47 -5.80 1.32
CA ARG A 80 19.02 -6.95 0.52
C ARG A 80 17.53 -6.94 0.25
N VAL A 81 16.73 -6.49 1.22
CA VAL A 81 15.27 -6.38 1.11
C VAL A 81 14.88 -5.24 0.15
N PHE A 82 15.62 -4.14 0.17
CA PHE A 82 15.40 -2.96 -0.67
C PHE A 82 16.55 -2.78 -1.68
N ASP A 83 16.96 -3.86 -2.33
CA ASP A 83 18.07 -3.82 -3.28
C ASP A 83 17.73 -2.91 -4.48
N SER A 84 18.75 -2.21 -4.97
CA SER A 84 18.70 -1.37 -6.16
C SER A 84 18.68 -2.15 -7.48
N ASN A 85 18.87 -3.48 -7.43
CA ASN A 85 18.85 -4.33 -8.61
C ASN A 85 17.82 -5.45 -8.48
N ARG A 86 16.95 -5.57 -9.47
CA ARG A 86 16.07 -6.74 -9.60
C ARG A 86 16.89 -7.94 -10.06
N ARG A 87 16.71 -9.10 -9.43
CA ARG A 87 17.06 -10.38 -10.09
C ARG A 87 16.24 -10.48 -11.38
N SER A 88 16.80 -11.09 -12.43
CA SER A 88 16.01 -11.36 -13.64
C SER A 88 14.77 -12.18 -13.26
N TYR A 89 13.68 -12.04 -13.99
CA TYR A 89 12.45 -12.76 -13.68
C TYR A 89 12.67 -14.28 -13.66
N GLU A 90 13.54 -14.81 -14.55
CA GLU A 90 13.88 -16.24 -14.57
C GLU A 90 14.79 -16.68 -13.41
N LEU A 91 15.57 -15.74 -12.84
CA LEU A 91 16.43 -16.00 -11.68
C LEU A 91 15.68 -15.84 -10.34
N ALA A 92 14.65 -15.00 -10.32
CA ALA A 92 13.81 -14.74 -9.16
C ALA A 92 12.74 -15.83 -8.96
N ASN A 93 12.33 -16.50 -10.04
CA ASN A 93 11.29 -17.53 -10.02
C ASN A 93 11.83 -18.89 -10.43
N THR A 94 11.12 -19.96 -10.06
CA THR A 94 11.41 -21.31 -10.59
C THR A 94 10.96 -21.38 -12.05
N LYS A 95 11.31 -22.45 -12.78
CA LYS A 95 10.89 -22.65 -14.18
C LYS A 95 9.36 -22.80 -14.35
N TYR A 96 8.60 -22.94 -13.26
CA TYR A 96 7.15 -23.07 -13.23
C TYR A 96 6.48 -21.75 -12.82
N HIS A 97 6.78 -20.69 -13.54
CA HIS A 97 6.06 -19.42 -13.40
C HIS A 97 5.00 -19.31 -14.50
N GLU A 98 3.97 -18.50 -14.28
CA GLU A 98 3.14 -18.07 -15.40
C GLU A 98 4.02 -17.29 -16.38
N GLU A 99 4.06 -17.71 -17.64
CA GLU A 99 4.50 -16.86 -18.73
C GLU A 99 3.54 -15.67 -18.77
N VAL A 100 3.89 -14.59 -18.09
CA VAL A 100 3.15 -13.35 -18.18
C VAL A 100 3.49 -12.76 -19.55
N ASP A 101 2.61 -13.01 -20.51
CA ASP A 101 2.64 -12.50 -21.88
C ASP A 101 2.30 -11.00 -21.90
N THR A 102 3.02 -10.22 -21.08
CA THR A 102 2.91 -8.77 -21.05
C THR A 102 4.23 -8.16 -21.52
N ASP A 103 4.15 -7.45 -22.64
CA ASP A 103 5.20 -6.52 -23.10
C ASP A 103 5.51 -5.43 -22.04
N ASN A 104 4.67 -5.30 -21.03
CA ASN A 104 4.77 -4.30 -19.98
C ASN A 104 5.49 -4.85 -18.73
N GLN A 105 6.82 -4.67 -18.68
CA GLN A 105 7.69 -5.09 -17.58
C GLN A 105 7.24 -4.58 -16.18
N SER A 106 6.42 -3.52 -16.12
CA SER A 106 5.88 -2.95 -14.88
C SER A 106 4.85 -3.83 -14.16
N LEU A 107 4.23 -4.78 -14.86
CA LEU A 107 3.21 -5.69 -14.29
C LEU A 107 3.80 -6.98 -13.73
N ARG A 108 5.09 -7.26 -13.97
CA ARG A 108 5.73 -8.46 -13.43
C ARG A 108 5.89 -8.34 -11.92
N PRO A 109 5.62 -9.42 -11.15
CA PRO A 109 5.80 -9.39 -9.71
C PRO A 109 7.28 -9.13 -9.36
N LEU A 110 7.48 -8.24 -8.38
CA LEU A 110 8.81 -7.95 -7.87
C LEU A 110 9.30 -9.09 -6.98
N GLN A 111 10.63 -9.14 -6.76
CA GLN A 111 11.28 -10.23 -6.02
C GLN A 111 10.64 -10.50 -4.64
N LEU A 112 10.24 -9.45 -3.92
CA LEU A 112 9.54 -9.60 -2.64
C LEU A 112 8.07 -9.20 -2.71
N GLY A 113 7.72 -8.25 -3.59
CA GLY A 113 6.34 -7.80 -3.79
C GLY A 113 5.83 -6.97 -2.62
N THR A 114 5.61 -7.59 -1.47
CA THR A 114 5.09 -6.98 -0.23
C THR A 114 6.03 -7.23 0.94
N VAL A 115 6.37 -6.16 1.67
CA VAL A 115 7.18 -6.20 2.90
C VAL A 115 6.42 -5.50 4.02
N HIS A 116 6.40 -6.11 5.20
CA HIS A 116 5.96 -5.49 6.43
C HIS A 116 7.14 -5.42 7.40
N LEU A 117 7.43 -4.21 7.89
CA LEU A 117 8.46 -3.97 8.89
C LEU A 117 7.80 -3.42 10.16
N GLU A 118 8.13 -4.05 11.27
CA GLU A 118 7.77 -3.54 12.58
C GLU A 118 8.93 -2.73 13.15
N CYS A 119 8.80 -1.40 13.16
CA CYS A 119 9.85 -0.49 13.64
C CYS A 119 9.56 -0.10 15.10
N ALA A 120 10.21 -0.80 16.02
CA ALA A 120 10.11 -0.53 17.45
C ALA A 120 10.71 0.84 17.85
N ALA A 121 10.27 1.37 19.00
CA ALA A 121 10.85 2.57 19.63
C ALA A 121 12.33 2.47 20.00
N VAL A 122 12.90 1.27 19.87
CA VAL A 122 14.29 0.97 20.22
C VAL A 122 15.26 1.20 19.05
N LEU A 123 14.76 1.45 17.83
CA LEU A 123 15.61 1.76 16.67
C LEU A 123 16.40 3.04 16.91
N GLN A 124 17.73 2.96 16.82
CA GLN A 124 18.58 4.13 16.94
C GLN A 124 18.52 4.96 15.65
N HIS A 125 18.86 6.24 15.76
CA HIS A 125 18.90 7.14 14.61
C HIS A 125 19.68 6.54 13.43
N ARG A 126 20.84 5.92 13.68
CA ARG A 126 21.71 5.27 12.66
C ARG A 126 21.01 4.15 11.89
N ASP A 127 20.17 3.36 12.56
CA ASP A 127 19.44 2.24 11.94
C ASP A 127 18.40 2.77 10.96
N VAL A 128 17.69 3.83 11.37
CA VAL A 128 16.70 4.52 10.53
C VAL A 128 17.37 5.12 9.30
N GLU A 129 18.57 5.71 9.43
CA GLU A 129 19.31 6.22 8.26
C GLU A 129 19.68 5.11 7.29
N ALA A 130 20.20 3.98 7.79
CA ALA A 130 20.62 2.86 6.98
C ALA A 130 19.43 2.26 6.22
N MET A 131 18.31 2.06 6.90
CA MET A 131 17.07 1.57 6.32
C MET A 131 16.55 2.53 5.24
N CYS A 132 16.38 3.80 5.56
CA CYS A 132 15.87 4.81 4.63
C CYS A 132 16.77 4.98 3.39
N SER A 133 18.10 4.84 3.57
CA SER A 133 19.08 4.88 2.48
C SER A 133 18.95 3.70 1.52
N ALA A 134 18.54 2.52 2.01
CA ALA A 134 18.26 1.37 1.15
C ALA A 134 16.92 1.55 0.42
N MET A 135 15.89 2.01 1.12
CA MET A 135 14.53 2.16 0.59
C MET A 135 14.41 3.14 -0.58
N VAL A 136 15.22 4.20 -0.59
CA VAL A 136 15.16 5.24 -1.64
C VAL A 136 15.47 4.72 -3.05
N VAL A 137 16.19 3.60 -3.14
CA VAL A 137 16.56 2.94 -4.41
C VAL A 137 15.91 1.57 -4.58
N ASN A 138 14.90 1.25 -3.76
CA ASN A 138 14.23 -0.04 -3.73
C ASN A 138 13.70 -0.49 -5.10
N GLN A 139 14.15 -1.64 -5.60
CA GLN A 139 13.64 -2.24 -6.84
C GLN A 139 12.91 -3.57 -6.62
N THR A 140 12.89 -4.08 -5.40
CA THR A 140 12.45 -5.44 -5.03
C THR A 140 11.06 -5.47 -4.39
N THR A 141 10.61 -4.35 -3.84
CA THR A 141 9.36 -4.23 -3.07
C THR A 141 8.42 -3.22 -3.72
N ARG A 142 7.15 -3.58 -3.87
CA ARG A 142 6.09 -2.73 -4.46
C ARG A 142 5.15 -2.19 -3.40
N LYS A 143 4.93 -2.99 -2.35
CA LYS A 143 4.06 -2.67 -1.23
C LYS A 143 4.84 -2.74 0.08
N LEU A 144 4.71 -1.71 0.88
CA LEU A 144 5.41 -1.59 2.14
C LEU A 144 4.45 -1.19 3.25
N SER A 145 4.53 -1.90 4.37
CA SER A 145 3.89 -1.51 5.62
C SER A 145 4.97 -1.26 6.67
N LEU A 146 4.87 -0.14 7.38
CA LEU A 146 5.78 0.26 8.44
C LEU A 146 4.97 0.55 9.69
N THR A 147 5.18 -0.21 10.77
CA THR A 147 4.66 0.13 12.09
C THR A 147 5.62 1.09 12.76
N LEU A 148 5.17 2.31 13.05
CA LEU A 148 6.02 3.42 13.47
C LEU A 148 5.95 3.64 14.99
N GLY A 149 6.66 2.82 15.77
CA GLY A 149 6.80 3.03 17.22
C GLY A 149 7.73 4.20 17.56
N MET A 150 7.47 5.41 17.05
CA MET A 150 8.41 6.54 17.14
C MET A 150 8.54 7.09 18.57
N ASP A 151 9.76 7.46 18.96
CA ASP A 151 9.95 8.43 20.05
C ASP A 151 9.47 9.82 19.57
N PRO A 152 8.46 10.44 20.22
CA PRO A 152 7.93 11.73 19.81
C PRO A 152 8.97 12.88 19.85
N TYR A 153 10.08 12.73 20.57
CA TYR A 153 11.14 13.75 20.63
C TYR A 153 11.99 13.84 19.35
N ASP A 154 12.04 12.76 18.56
CA ASP A 154 12.85 12.66 17.32
C ASP A 154 12.03 12.74 16.02
N GLY A 155 10.73 13.02 16.12
CA GLY A 155 9.77 13.01 14.99
C GLY A 155 10.26 13.76 13.75
N ARG A 156 10.87 14.95 13.91
CA ARG A 156 11.39 15.76 12.78
C ARG A 156 12.45 15.04 11.95
N GLN A 157 13.43 14.39 12.58
CA GLN A 157 14.48 13.68 11.86
C GLN A 157 13.94 12.44 11.17
N TRP A 158 12.99 11.79 11.82
CA TRP A 158 12.34 10.60 11.30
C TRP A 158 11.51 10.91 10.05
N TRP A 159 10.66 11.94 10.11
CA TRP A 159 9.88 12.40 8.97
C TRP A 159 10.76 12.91 7.83
N LYS A 160 11.90 13.57 8.10
CA LYS A 160 12.91 13.90 7.07
C LYS A 160 13.41 12.66 6.33
N ARG A 161 13.76 11.60 7.06
CA ARG A 161 14.28 10.35 6.48
C ARG A 161 13.23 9.59 5.69
N LEU A 162 11.99 9.57 6.18
CA LEU A 162 10.86 9.00 5.44
C LEU A 162 10.54 9.81 4.17
N ALA A 163 10.61 11.14 4.23
CA ALA A 163 10.47 12.00 3.04
C ALA A 163 11.51 11.62 1.99
N TYR A 164 12.76 11.49 2.41
CA TYR A 164 13.86 11.08 1.53
C TYR A 164 13.62 9.69 0.93
N ALA A 165 13.35 8.69 1.76
CA ALA A 165 13.23 7.30 1.37
C ALA A 165 12.03 6.99 0.48
N LEU A 166 10.88 7.63 0.73
CA LEU A 166 9.60 7.21 0.18
C LEU A 166 9.04 8.18 -0.87
N PHE A 167 9.36 9.48 -0.75
CA PHE A 167 8.67 10.53 -1.51
C PHE A 167 9.58 11.47 -2.30
N SER A 168 10.90 11.47 -2.06
CA SER A 168 11.85 12.36 -2.71
C SER A 168 11.92 12.18 -4.24
N LYS A 169 12.53 13.15 -4.94
CA LYS A 169 12.82 13.04 -6.38
C LYS A 169 13.60 11.76 -6.70
N ARG A 170 14.52 11.36 -5.82
CA ARG A 170 15.28 10.11 -5.95
C ARG A 170 14.36 8.90 -5.79
N ALA A 171 13.56 8.83 -4.73
CA ALA A 171 12.61 7.73 -4.52
C ALA A 171 11.66 7.58 -5.72
N ARG A 172 11.10 8.68 -6.23
CA ARG A 172 10.20 8.65 -7.39
C ARG A 172 10.84 8.23 -8.70
N THR A 173 12.18 8.23 -8.81
CA THR A 173 12.89 7.82 -10.03
C THR A 173 13.57 6.46 -9.88
N ARG A 174 13.91 6.08 -8.64
CA ARG A 174 14.74 4.92 -8.31
C ARG A 174 14.03 3.88 -7.46
N SER A 175 12.83 4.16 -6.95
CA SER A 175 12.04 3.19 -6.19
C SER A 175 10.91 2.62 -7.05
N SER A 176 10.58 1.36 -6.79
CA SER A 176 9.43 0.63 -7.35
C SER A 176 8.23 0.61 -6.40
N LEU A 177 8.31 1.36 -5.31
CA LEU A 177 7.27 1.43 -4.31
C LEU A 177 6.04 2.18 -4.85
N GLU A 178 4.88 1.55 -4.74
CA GLU A 178 3.59 2.11 -5.18
C GLU A 178 2.55 2.16 -4.06
N THR A 179 2.65 1.24 -3.09
CA THR A 179 1.70 1.14 -1.97
C THR A 179 2.44 1.25 -0.64
N LEU A 180 1.97 2.15 0.21
CA LEU A 180 2.57 2.42 1.52
C LEU A 180 1.49 2.39 2.61
N ALA A 181 1.75 1.68 3.70
CA ALA A 181 1.01 1.80 4.95
C ALA A 181 1.95 2.30 6.05
N LEU A 182 1.58 3.41 6.68
CA LEU A 182 2.19 3.91 7.90
C LEU A 182 1.22 3.56 9.04
N LEU A 183 1.63 2.66 9.92
CA LEU A 183 0.81 2.14 11.01
C LEU A 183 1.32 2.69 12.34
N SER A 184 0.46 2.76 13.36
CA SER A 184 0.85 3.24 14.69
C SER A 184 1.49 4.64 14.73
N VAL A 185 1.03 5.56 13.87
CA VAL A 185 1.56 6.94 13.83
C VAL A 185 1.18 7.67 15.13
N VAL A 186 2.18 8.01 15.94
CA VAL A 186 1.98 8.73 17.21
C VAL A 186 1.85 10.25 16.97
N THR A 187 2.76 10.83 16.18
CA THR A 187 2.79 12.27 15.89
C THR A 187 2.93 12.57 14.40
N LEU A 188 2.07 13.47 13.93
CA LEU A 188 2.13 14.09 12.61
C LEU A 188 1.79 15.57 12.78
N ASN A 189 2.72 16.30 13.41
CA ASN A 189 2.52 17.72 13.73
C ASN A 189 3.09 18.63 12.62
N ALA A 190 2.73 19.91 12.64
CA ALA A 190 3.20 20.88 11.66
C ALA A 190 4.73 20.98 11.55
N ALA A 191 5.47 20.92 12.68
CA ALA A 191 6.93 21.02 12.66
C ALA A 191 7.59 19.78 12.01
N ASP A 192 7.01 18.60 12.24
CA ASP A 192 7.43 17.35 11.59
C ASP A 192 7.23 17.44 10.07
N ILE A 193 6.08 17.97 9.64
CA ILE A 193 5.75 18.08 8.22
C ILE A 193 6.54 19.19 7.51
N GLU A 194 6.92 20.27 8.18
CA GLU A 194 7.84 21.24 7.60
C GLU A 194 9.25 20.65 7.42
N ALA A 195 9.69 19.80 8.34
CA ALA A 195 10.93 19.06 8.19
C ALA A 195 10.84 18.07 7.00
N PHE A 196 9.72 17.37 6.85
CA PHE A 196 9.42 16.53 5.68
C PHE A 196 9.43 17.34 4.36
N ALA A 197 8.82 18.52 4.36
CA ALA A 197 8.73 19.40 3.20
C ALA A 197 10.09 19.95 2.75
N SER A 198 11.00 20.23 3.70
CA SER A 198 12.35 20.72 3.38
C SER A 198 13.08 19.74 2.47
N ILE A 199 12.98 18.44 2.75
CA ILE A 199 13.52 17.41 1.88
C ILE A 199 12.82 17.42 0.53
N LEU A 200 11.49 17.41 0.44
CA LEU A 200 10.83 17.33 -0.88
C LEU A 200 11.15 18.50 -1.82
N THR A 201 11.43 19.67 -1.25
CA THR A 201 11.74 20.91 -1.99
C THR A 201 13.23 21.08 -2.27
N SER A 202 14.10 20.37 -1.55
CA SER A 202 15.56 20.46 -1.71
C SER A 202 16.04 20.09 -3.12
N GLU A 203 17.08 20.80 -3.57
CA GLU A 203 17.84 20.45 -4.78
C GLU A 203 18.96 19.45 -4.47
N HIS A 204 19.42 19.41 -3.22
CA HIS A 204 20.59 18.65 -2.76
C HIS A 204 20.21 17.82 -1.54
N LEU A 205 19.30 16.88 -1.80
CA LEU A 205 18.52 16.15 -0.79
C LEU A 205 19.41 15.43 0.21
N GLU A 206 20.42 14.72 -0.29
CA GLU A 206 21.30 13.90 0.54
C GLU A 206 22.34 14.73 1.30
N GLU A 207 22.77 15.87 0.77
CA GLU A 207 23.63 16.82 1.49
C GLU A 207 22.86 17.46 2.65
N GLU A 208 21.61 17.89 2.41
CA GLU A 208 20.72 18.42 3.46
C GLU A 208 20.39 17.36 4.52
N LEU A 209 20.14 16.12 4.09
CA LEU A 209 19.86 15.00 4.99
C LEU A 209 21.06 14.69 5.90
N CYS A 210 22.28 14.75 5.36
CA CYS A 210 23.51 14.50 6.11
C CYS A 210 24.04 15.73 6.86
N GLY A 211 23.43 16.91 6.69
CA GLY A 211 23.93 18.17 7.23
C GLY A 211 25.30 18.58 6.66
N LEU A 212 25.58 18.19 5.42
CA LEU A 212 26.85 18.43 4.75
C LEU A 212 26.81 19.75 3.96
N PRO A 213 27.94 20.48 3.87
CA PRO A 213 28.05 21.61 2.96
C PRO A 213 28.01 21.13 1.52
N ARG A 214 27.66 22.04 0.60
CA ARG A 214 27.63 21.74 -0.83
C ARG A 214 28.97 21.18 -1.31
N GLY A 215 28.91 20.02 -1.94
CA GLY A 215 30.04 19.34 -2.53
C GLY A 215 30.62 20.08 -3.73
N ALA A 216 31.86 19.73 -4.08
CA ALA A 216 32.61 20.39 -5.16
C ALA A 216 32.12 20.01 -6.57
N ILE A 217 31.29 18.97 -6.68
CA ILE A 217 30.71 18.52 -7.94
C ILE A 217 29.21 18.33 -7.80
N ASP A 218 28.52 18.31 -8.94
CA ASP A 218 27.12 17.93 -8.95
C ASP A 218 26.94 16.47 -8.56
N GLU A 219 25.88 16.27 -7.80
CA GLU A 219 25.55 14.99 -7.22
C GLU A 219 25.26 13.94 -8.29
N ARG A 220 25.94 12.80 -8.21
CA ARG A 220 25.80 11.74 -9.21
C ARG A 220 25.92 10.35 -8.61
N ASP A 221 25.31 9.39 -9.28
CA ASP A 221 25.33 8.01 -8.83
C ASP A 221 26.56 7.29 -9.37
N ALA A 222 27.19 6.51 -8.49
CA ALA A 222 28.32 5.67 -8.80
C ALA A 222 28.04 4.22 -8.41
N THR A 223 28.76 3.31 -9.06
CA THR A 223 28.96 1.96 -8.56
C THR A 223 30.32 1.91 -7.89
N LEU A 224 30.33 1.63 -6.59
CA LEU A 224 31.55 1.35 -5.86
C LEU A 224 31.96 -0.10 -6.14
N LYS A 225 33.19 -0.29 -6.60
CA LYS A 225 33.72 -1.61 -6.94
C LYS A 225 33.74 -2.53 -5.72
N ASP A 226 33.68 -3.82 -6.00
CA ASP A 226 34.06 -4.83 -5.02
C ASP A 226 35.50 -4.58 -4.55
N ASP A 227 35.77 -4.97 -3.31
CA ASP A 227 37.06 -4.77 -2.63
C ASP A 227 37.48 -3.32 -2.36
N ALA A 228 36.64 -2.35 -2.70
CA ALA A 228 36.83 -0.95 -2.33
C ALA A 228 36.92 -0.77 -0.80
N ARG A 229 37.74 0.19 -0.37
CA ARG A 229 37.91 0.54 1.05
C ARG A 229 37.18 1.83 1.35
N ILE A 230 36.16 1.77 2.19
CA ILE A 230 35.41 2.94 2.63
C ILE A 230 35.72 3.27 4.08
N TYR A 231 35.69 4.55 4.40
CA TYR A 231 35.84 5.05 5.75
C TYR A 231 34.51 5.65 6.16
N ALA A 232 33.96 5.25 7.30
CA ALA A 232 32.85 5.96 7.90
C ALA A 232 33.42 7.17 8.64
N VAL A 233 32.92 8.36 8.34
CA VAL A 233 33.14 9.53 9.19
C VAL A 233 31.96 9.59 10.13
N LEU A 234 32.19 9.20 11.39
CA LEU A 234 31.18 9.25 12.43
C LEU A 234 31.28 10.64 13.08
N ASN A 235 30.24 11.45 12.96
CA ASN A 235 30.16 12.74 13.64
C ASN A 235 29.64 12.53 15.07
N ASP A 236 30.53 12.26 16.02
CA ASP A 236 30.23 12.32 17.46
C ASP A 236 30.67 13.69 18.00
N GLY A 237 29.86 14.72 17.74
CA GLY A 237 30.06 16.06 18.31
C GLY A 237 31.35 16.76 17.89
N ASN A 238 31.25 17.65 16.91
CA ASN A 238 32.27 18.64 16.50
C ASN A 238 33.66 18.14 16.04
N GLN A 239 33.99 16.84 16.11
CA GLN A 239 35.18 16.28 15.48
C GLN A 239 34.83 15.06 14.60
N PRO A 240 35.10 15.11 13.28
CA PRO A 240 34.94 13.94 12.42
C PRO A 240 36.01 12.90 12.78
N GLN A 241 35.62 11.80 13.40
CA GLN A 241 36.52 10.68 13.66
C GLN A 241 36.43 9.68 12.49
N MET A 242 37.55 9.45 11.82
CA MET A 242 37.63 8.51 10.71
C MET A 242 37.69 7.08 11.26
N SER A 243 36.71 6.24 10.89
CA SER A 243 36.67 4.84 11.30
C SER A 243 37.81 4.03 10.67
N SER A 244 38.05 2.83 11.19
CA SER A 244 38.83 1.83 10.46
C SER A 244 38.22 1.58 9.06
N PRO A 245 39.05 1.36 8.02
CA PRO A 245 38.55 1.11 6.68
C PRO A 245 37.74 -0.18 6.63
N VAL A 246 36.52 -0.09 6.09
CA VAL A 246 35.65 -1.24 5.83
C VAL A 246 35.83 -1.67 4.38
N LYS A 247 36.06 -2.97 4.17
CA LYS A 247 36.15 -3.56 2.83
C LYS A 247 34.77 -3.91 2.32
N VAL A 248 34.44 -3.43 1.13
CA VAL A 248 33.19 -3.75 0.44
C VAL A 248 33.31 -5.14 -0.17
N THR A 249 32.44 -6.07 0.23
CA THR A 249 32.51 -7.49 -0.19
C THR A 249 31.82 -7.76 -1.52
N SER A 250 31.04 -6.82 -2.04
CA SER A 250 30.35 -6.91 -3.32
C SER A 250 30.09 -5.51 -3.85
N ALA A 251 30.17 -5.31 -5.17
CA ALA A 251 29.96 -4.01 -5.78
C ALA A 251 28.64 -3.36 -5.31
N MET A 252 28.73 -2.14 -4.79
CA MET A 252 27.57 -1.38 -4.31
C MET A 252 27.13 -0.40 -5.40
N ARG A 253 25.92 -0.58 -5.89
CA ARG A 253 25.34 0.31 -6.92
C ARG A 253 24.61 1.47 -6.27
N SER A 254 24.38 2.52 -7.06
CA SER A 254 23.59 3.70 -6.66
C SER A 254 24.15 4.44 -5.44
N VAL A 255 25.47 4.34 -5.22
CA VAL A 255 26.20 5.12 -4.21
C VAL A 255 26.15 6.58 -4.63
N ARG A 256 25.67 7.44 -3.75
CA ARG A 256 25.57 8.87 -4.05
C ARG A 256 26.91 9.55 -3.77
N CYS A 257 27.42 10.30 -4.75
CA CYS A 257 28.66 11.03 -4.64
C CYS A 257 28.40 12.53 -4.81
N PHE A 258 28.94 13.33 -3.88
CA PHE A 258 28.83 14.80 -3.82
C PHE A 258 30.18 15.49 -4.06
N SER A 259 31.27 14.74 -3.93
CA SER A 259 32.64 15.19 -4.17
C SER A 259 33.40 14.11 -4.93
N ASP A 260 34.37 14.50 -5.74
CA ASP A 260 35.27 13.60 -6.45
C ASP A 260 36.70 13.91 -6.03
N ASP A 261 37.26 13.05 -5.19
CA ASP A 261 38.66 13.08 -4.76
C ASP A 261 39.58 12.33 -5.75
N GLY A 262 39.09 11.96 -6.93
CA GLY A 262 39.84 11.23 -7.96
C GLY A 262 39.93 9.73 -7.71
N ARG A 263 39.01 9.17 -6.93
CA ARG A 263 38.94 7.75 -6.60
C ARG A 263 38.70 6.89 -7.84
N ASN A 264 39.55 5.88 -8.03
CA ASN A 264 39.49 4.94 -9.15
C ASN A 264 38.58 3.72 -8.90
N ASP A 265 38.03 3.60 -7.69
CA ASP A 265 37.12 2.54 -7.27
C ASP A 265 35.64 2.90 -7.44
N LEU A 266 35.36 4.12 -7.89
CA LEU A 266 34.02 4.57 -8.29
C LEU A 266 33.86 4.50 -9.82
N ILE A 267 32.80 3.82 -10.26
CA ILE A 267 32.40 3.77 -11.67
C ILE A 267 31.11 4.59 -11.82
N PHE A 268 31.23 5.73 -12.47
CA PHE A 268 30.07 6.57 -12.82
C PHE A 268 29.45 6.02 -14.10
N GLN A 269 28.21 5.53 -14.00
CA GLN A 269 27.46 5.08 -15.18
C GLN A 269 26.63 6.24 -15.71
N GLU A 270 26.83 6.61 -16.99
CA GLU A 270 25.81 7.32 -17.75
C GLU A 270 24.63 6.37 -17.94
N LEU A 271 23.53 6.60 -17.23
CA LEU A 271 22.27 5.89 -17.49
C LEU A 271 21.69 6.35 -18.82
N LYS A 272 22.24 5.85 -19.92
CA LYS A 272 21.61 5.86 -21.23
C LYS A 272 20.64 4.69 -21.29
N GLY A 273 19.37 4.92 -20.96
CA GLY A 273 18.32 3.95 -21.26
C GLY A 273 17.14 3.95 -20.32
N GLN A 274 15.99 4.32 -20.89
CA GLN A 274 14.62 4.20 -20.39
C GLN A 274 14.32 4.90 -19.06
N ALA A 275 13.64 6.04 -19.18
CA ALA A 275 12.75 6.54 -18.14
C ALA A 275 11.75 5.42 -17.79
N SER A 276 12.12 4.58 -16.82
CA SER A 276 11.17 3.71 -16.17
C SER A 276 10.10 4.63 -15.59
N THR A 277 8.86 4.39 -15.98
CA THR A 277 7.69 5.13 -15.50
C THR A 277 7.47 4.80 -14.03
N SER A 278 8.31 5.32 -13.13
CA SER A 278 8.05 5.26 -11.70
C SER A 278 7.15 6.43 -11.33
N TYR A 279 5.93 6.11 -10.91
CA TYR A 279 4.89 7.08 -10.55
C TYR A 279 4.90 7.41 -9.04
N GLY A 280 5.86 6.85 -8.28
CA GLY A 280 5.92 6.96 -6.82
C GLY A 280 4.75 6.27 -6.12
N VAL A 281 4.56 6.58 -4.84
CA VAL A 281 3.45 6.07 -4.04
C VAL A 281 2.12 6.62 -4.59
N THR A 282 1.21 5.72 -4.94
CA THR A 282 -0.15 6.04 -5.43
C THR A 282 -1.25 5.52 -4.49
N SER A 283 -0.90 4.64 -3.56
CA SER A 283 -1.80 4.14 -2.53
C SER A 283 -1.19 4.33 -1.15
N LEU A 284 -1.91 5.00 -0.26
CA LEU A 284 -1.43 5.34 1.09
C LEU A 284 -2.45 4.97 2.16
N LYS A 285 -1.99 4.33 3.23
CA LYS A 285 -2.71 4.21 4.50
C LYS A 285 -1.93 4.90 5.60
N ILE A 286 -2.64 5.64 6.44
CA ILE A 286 -2.13 6.22 7.67
C ILE A 286 -3.05 5.72 8.78
N ASP A 287 -2.49 4.94 9.70
CA ASP A 287 -3.17 4.48 10.90
C ASP A 287 -2.46 5.09 12.11
N PHE A 288 -3.24 5.81 12.93
CA PHE A 288 -2.76 6.52 14.10
C PHE A 288 -2.87 5.65 15.35
N GLU A 289 -1.87 5.77 16.22
CA GLU A 289 -1.75 4.96 17.45
C GLU A 289 -2.96 5.12 18.37
N LYS A 290 -3.55 4.01 18.80
CA LYS A 290 -4.71 3.97 19.70
C LYS A 290 -4.21 3.91 21.15
N HIS A 291 -4.04 5.06 21.80
CA HIS A 291 -3.64 5.10 23.21
C HIS A 291 -4.81 4.89 24.17
N ASP A 292 -4.61 4.00 25.15
CA ASP A 292 -5.48 3.85 26.33
C ASP A 292 -5.24 4.92 27.40
N SER A 293 -4.15 5.70 27.30
CA SER A 293 -3.75 6.67 28.33
C SER A 293 -4.23 8.10 28.01
N PHE A 294 -4.77 8.75 29.05
CA PHE A 294 -5.37 10.08 29.03
C PHE A 294 -4.41 11.25 28.76
N VAL A 295 -3.11 10.99 28.57
CA VAL A 295 -2.07 12.02 28.78
C VAL A 295 -1.45 12.54 27.47
N ASP A 296 -1.38 11.73 26.41
CA ASP A 296 -0.79 12.14 25.13
C ASP A 296 -1.76 11.88 23.97
N ALA A 297 -2.59 12.88 23.66
CA ALA A 297 -3.47 12.81 22.50
C ALA A 297 -2.64 12.81 21.20
N THR A 298 -2.93 11.86 20.30
CA THR A 298 -2.38 11.84 18.94
C THR A 298 -2.54 13.20 18.27
N ASN A 299 -1.45 13.81 17.80
CA ASN A 299 -1.49 15.09 17.11
C ASN A 299 -1.37 14.88 15.59
N SER A 300 -2.42 15.24 14.86
CA SER A 300 -2.51 15.11 13.40
C SER A 300 -2.63 16.46 12.66
N ASN A 301 -2.29 17.58 13.32
CA ASN A 301 -2.48 18.91 12.74
C ASN A 301 -1.61 19.21 11.50
N GLY A 302 -0.57 18.41 11.25
CA GLY A 302 0.24 18.49 10.03
C GLY A 302 -0.37 17.76 8.83
N LEU A 303 -1.43 16.97 9.02
CA LEU A 303 -2.01 16.12 7.98
C LEU A 303 -2.47 16.88 6.72
N PRO A 304 -3.12 18.06 6.81
CA PRO A 304 -3.48 18.83 5.61
C PRO A 304 -2.25 19.16 4.75
N ARG A 305 -1.19 19.68 5.38
CA ARG A 305 0.06 20.04 4.70
C ARG A 305 0.78 18.82 4.15
N PHE A 306 0.74 17.70 4.85
CA PHE A 306 1.32 16.44 4.38
C PHE A 306 0.63 15.97 3.09
N LEU A 307 -0.72 15.98 3.07
CA LEU A 307 -1.48 15.61 1.87
C LEU A 307 -1.26 16.59 0.72
N GLU A 308 -1.11 17.89 0.98
CA GLU A 308 -0.77 18.87 -0.06
C GLU A 308 0.54 18.51 -0.79
N LEU A 309 1.54 18.00 -0.05
CA LEU A 309 2.86 17.69 -0.59
C LEU A 309 2.90 16.41 -1.45
N ILE A 310 2.11 15.39 -1.09
CA ILE A 310 2.19 14.06 -1.72
C ILE A 310 0.91 13.62 -2.45
N GLY A 311 -0.21 14.30 -2.19
CA GLY A 311 -1.55 13.88 -2.60
C GLY A 311 -1.80 13.88 -4.10
N SER A 312 -1.05 14.69 -4.86
CA SER A 312 -1.24 14.86 -6.31
C SER A 312 -1.18 13.57 -7.15
N GLN A 313 -0.54 12.51 -6.64
CA GLN A 313 -0.44 11.20 -7.31
C GLN A 313 -1.28 10.12 -6.64
N LEU A 314 -1.90 10.40 -5.50
CA LEU A 314 -2.66 9.40 -4.76
C LEU A 314 -3.98 9.07 -5.49
N LYS A 315 -4.19 7.77 -5.68
CA LYS A 315 -5.42 7.15 -6.18
C LYS A 315 -6.23 6.52 -5.05
N PHE A 316 -5.55 6.01 -4.02
CA PHE A 316 -6.16 5.32 -2.90
C PHE A 316 -5.62 5.90 -1.60
N LEU A 317 -6.51 6.32 -0.71
CA LEU A 317 -6.15 6.87 0.59
C LEU A 317 -6.99 6.24 1.70
N THR A 318 -6.35 5.72 2.73
CA THR A 318 -6.99 5.31 4.00
C THR A 318 -6.45 6.16 5.14
N LEU A 319 -7.34 6.76 5.92
CA LEU A 319 -7.01 7.48 7.16
C LEU A 319 -7.75 6.78 8.31
N ASP A 320 -7.01 6.19 9.24
CA ASP A 320 -7.55 5.52 10.43
C ASP A 320 -7.07 6.26 11.68
N GLY A 321 -7.97 7.04 12.29
CA GLY A 321 -7.69 7.81 13.50
C GLY A 321 -8.04 9.28 13.46
N PRO A 322 -7.74 10.01 14.54
CA PRO A 322 -8.30 11.33 14.80
C PRO A 322 -7.79 12.32 13.77
N ARG A 323 -8.70 12.84 12.96
CA ARG A 323 -8.46 13.93 12.03
C ARG A 323 -8.87 15.22 12.70
N VAL A 324 -7.96 15.87 13.43
CA VAL A 324 -8.29 17.14 14.13
C VAL A 324 -8.73 18.18 13.10
N ALA A 325 -10.05 18.40 12.99
CA ALA A 325 -10.68 19.42 12.14
C ALA A 325 -10.24 19.43 10.65
N LEU A 326 -9.93 18.26 10.07
CA LEU A 326 -9.62 18.15 8.64
C LEU A 326 -10.89 17.91 7.83
N ASP A 327 -11.30 18.93 7.08
CA ASP A 327 -12.40 18.90 6.12
C ASP A 327 -12.08 17.94 4.94
N GLU A 328 -13.04 17.08 4.56
CA GLU A 328 -12.89 16.16 3.44
C GLU A 328 -12.57 16.88 2.13
N ASN A 329 -13.08 18.08 1.92
CA ASN A 329 -12.81 18.87 0.73
C ASN A 329 -11.34 19.29 0.64
N VAL A 330 -10.66 19.48 1.77
CA VAL A 330 -9.20 19.74 1.78
C VAL A 330 -8.45 18.49 1.30
N ILE A 331 -8.90 17.29 1.69
CA ILE A 331 -8.36 16.03 1.19
C ILE A 331 -8.55 15.91 -0.32
N LEU A 332 -9.77 16.15 -0.82
CA LEU A 332 -10.08 16.03 -2.26
C LEU A 332 -9.34 17.08 -3.10
N GLN A 333 -9.13 18.29 -2.58
CA GLN A 333 -8.30 19.31 -3.23
C GLN A 333 -6.82 18.90 -3.30
N SER A 334 -6.31 18.29 -2.24
CA SER A 334 -4.91 17.82 -2.16
C SER A 334 -4.68 16.57 -3.02
N CYS A 335 -5.71 15.75 -3.20
CA CYS A 335 -5.68 14.46 -3.89
C CYS A 335 -6.65 14.45 -5.10
N PRO A 336 -6.38 15.18 -6.19
CA PRO A 336 -7.30 15.31 -7.33
C PRO A 336 -7.50 14.02 -8.14
N LYS A 337 -6.57 13.06 -8.05
CA LYS A 337 -6.62 11.77 -8.78
C LYS A 337 -7.23 10.64 -7.95
N LEU A 338 -7.83 10.97 -6.81
CA LEU A 338 -8.36 9.97 -5.89
C LEU A 338 -9.49 9.19 -6.57
N GLU A 339 -9.34 7.87 -6.60
CA GLU A 339 -10.35 6.91 -7.04
C GLU A 339 -11.13 6.39 -5.82
N GLU A 340 -10.48 6.33 -4.65
CA GLU A 340 -11.09 5.85 -3.42
C GLU A 340 -10.52 6.50 -2.15
N LEU A 341 -11.42 6.81 -1.21
CA LEU A 341 -11.10 7.35 0.11
C LEU A 341 -11.77 6.50 1.19
N ALA A 342 -10.98 5.95 2.10
CA ALA A 342 -11.46 5.32 3.32
C ALA A 342 -11.09 6.19 4.53
N ILE A 343 -12.08 6.46 5.37
CA ILE A 343 -11.93 7.21 6.62
C ILE A 343 -12.49 6.33 7.73
N CYS A 344 -11.68 6.02 8.73
CA CYS A 344 -12.08 5.27 9.92
C CYS A 344 -11.93 6.17 11.15
N GLU A 345 -13.05 6.44 11.82
CA GLU A 345 -13.11 7.34 12.98
C GLU A 345 -13.85 6.69 14.17
N ASN A 346 -14.17 7.49 15.18
CA ASN A 346 -14.83 7.04 16.40
C ASN A 346 -16.23 6.47 16.12
N PHE A 347 -17.08 7.23 15.42
CA PHE A 347 -18.49 6.87 15.23
C PHE A 347 -18.80 6.32 13.84
N VAL A 348 -18.12 6.81 12.82
CA VAL A 348 -18.39 6.42 11.43
C VAL A 348 -17.11 5.97 10.76
N ASP A 349 -17.14 4.79 10.15
CA ASP A 349 -16.17 4.44 9.11
C ASP A 349 -16.86 4.53 7.76
N VAL A 350 -16.20 5.12 6.78
CA VAL A 350 -16.78 5.32 5.45
C VAL A 350 -15.76 4.99 4.37
N ARG A 351 -16.24 4.39 3.29
CA ARG A 351 -15.50 4.15 2.05
C ARG A 351 -16.23 4.82 0.89
N LEU A 352 -15.61 5.85 0.35
CA LEU A 352 -16.08 6.68 -0.76
C LEU A 352 -15.37 6.24 -2.04
N THR A 353 -16.11 6.18 -3.15
CA THR A 353 -15.53 5.97 -4.48
C THR A 353 -15.78 7.16 -5.39
N PHE A 354 -14.77 7.49 -6.18
CA PHE A 354 -14.79 8.57 -7.15
C PHE A 354 -14.48 8.06 -8.57
N SER A 355 -14.46 6.73 -8.78
CA SER A 355 -14.09 6.13 -10.06
C SER A 355 -14.94 6.62 -11.24
N GLU A 356 -16.20 7.00 -11.00
CA GLU A 356 -17.08 7.58 -12.03
C GLU A 356 -16.63 8.98 -12.44
N TYR A 357 -16.28 9.85 -11.48
CA TYR A 357 -15.70 11.16 -11.75
C TYR A 357 -14.38 11.03 -12.51
N GLN A 358 -13.49 10.13 -12.06
CA GLN A 358 -12.21 9.89 -12.72
C GLN A 358 -12.38 9.33 -14.15
N ALA A 359 -13.33 8.41 -14.36
CA ALA A 359 -13.61 7.84 -15.68
C ALA A 359 -14.21 8.87 -16.66
N ASN A 360 -14.98 9.83 -16.15
CA ASN A 360 -15.60 10.89 -16.95
C ASN A 360 -14.69 12.11 -17.13
N GLY A 361 -13.53 12.16 -16.44
CA GLY A 361 -12.65 13.32 -16.43
C GLY A 361 -13.27 14.53 -15.71
N GLU A 362 -14.20 14.29 -14.79
CA GLU A 362 -14.89 15.31 -14.01
C GLU A 362 -14.09 15.65 -12.74
N PRO A 363 -14.15 16.91 -12.25
CA PRO A 363 -13.56 17.27 -10.97
C PRO A 363 -14.25 16.53 -9.83
N LEU A 364 -13.49 16.23 -8.77
CA LEU A 364 -14.04 15.63 -7.56
C LEU A 364 -15.11 16.56 -6.94
N PRO A 365 -16.21 16.00 -6.43
CA PRO A 365 -17.31 16.79 -5.90
C PRO A 365 -16.94 17.46 -4.57
N LEU A 366 -17.64 18.55 -4.25
CA LEU A 366 -17.67 19.07 -2.89
C LEU A 366 -18.57 18.19 -2.03
N LEU A 367 -18.05 17.74 -0.89
CA LEU A 367 -18.76 16.91 0.07
C LEU A 367 -19.13 17.74 1.29
N ASN A 368 -20.37 17.60 1.75
CA ASN A 368 -20.79 18.07 3.07
C ASN A 368 -20.97 16.84 3.97
N CYS A 369 -20.12 16.70 4.98
CA CYS A 369 -19.96 15.46 5.71
C CYS A 369 -20.33 15.63 7.18
N HIS A 370 -21.48 15.08 7.57
CA HIS A 370 -21.97 15.14 8.95
C HIS A 370 -21.65 13.86 9.74
N TRP A 371 -20.38 13.44 9.82
CA TRP A 371 -20.00 12.15 10.44
C TRP A 371 -20.37 12.00 11.91
N ASN A 372 -20.50 13.12 12.62
CA ASN A 372 -20.88 13.15 14.04
C ASN A 372 -22.40 13.29 14.26
N ASP A 373 -23.19 13.48 13.20
CA ASP A 373 -24.66 13.61 13.25
C ASP A 373 -25.28 12.57 12.32
N VAL A 374 -25.66 11.43 12.89
CA VAL A 374 -26.22 10.28 12.14
C VAL A 374 -27.51 10.65 11.43
N ILE A 375 -28.30 11.59 11.96
CA ILE A 375 -29.57 12.01 11.37
C ILE A 375 -29.31 12.84 10.13
N ALA A 376 -28.44 13.86 10.25
CA ALA A 376 -28.03 14.69 9.12
C ALA A 376 -27.35 13.84 8.03
N LEU A 377 -26.45 12.93 8.42
CA LEU A 377 -25.81 11.98 7.50
C LEU A 377 -26.83 11.11 6.76
N SER A 378 -27.83 10.57 7.47
CA SER A 378 -28.88 9.75 6.88
C SER A 378 -29.75 10.55 5.91
N ALA A 379 -30.04 11.82 6.24
CA ALA A 379 -30.78 12.72 5.35
C ALA A 379 -29.98 13.03 4.07
N ASP A 380 -28.69 13.37 4.19
CA ASP A 380 -27.80 13.61 3.05
C ASP A 380 -27.69 12.39 2.14
N MET A 381 -27.59 11.19 2.73
CA MET A 381 -27.52 9.94 1.98
C MET A 381 -28.84 9.50 1.36
N SER A 382 -29.97 10.06 1.80
CA SER A 382 -31.30 9.81 1.23
C SER A 382 -31.58 10.69 0.00
N ASP A 383 -30.88 11.82 -0.15
CA ASP A 383 -31.02 12.71 -1.30
C ASP A 383 -30.16 12.21 -2.48
N GLU A 384 -30.83 11.76 -3.55
CA GLU A 384 -30.18 11.29 -4.77
C GLU A 384 -29.34 12.38 -5.47
N ASN A 385 -29.62 13.66 -5.23
CA ASN A 385 -28.84 14.77 -5.78
C ASN A 385 -27.58 15.09 -4.98
N ASN A 386 -27.50 14.61 -3.73
CA ASN A 386 -26.34 14.85 -2.90
C ASN A 386 -25.15 14.01 -3.39
N PRO A 387 -23.98 14.62 -3.68
CA PRO A 387 -22.79 13.89 -4.10
C PRO A 387 -22.36 12.81 -3.11
N LEU A 388 -22.56 13.04 -1.80
CA LEU A 388 -22.25 12.07 -0.76
C LEU A 388 -23.02 10.76 -0.96
N ALA A 389 -24.33 10.85 -1.23
CA ALA A 389 -25.20 9.70 -1.48
C ALA A 389 -24.73 8.86 -2.68
N LYS A 390 -24.08 9.50 -3.67
CA LYS A 390 -23.52 8.84 -4.86
C LYS A 390 -22.13 8.26 -4.63
N CYS A 391 -21.32 8.84 -3.76
CA CYS A 391 -19.93 8.43 -3.51
C CYS A 391 -19.80 7.34 -2.44
N VAL A 392 -20.66 7.32 -1.42
CA VAL A 392 -20.58 6.33 -0.32
C VAL A 392 -20.90 4.92 -0.84
N ARG A 393 -20.03 3.96 -0.52
CA ARG A 393 -20.19 2.54 -0.89
C ARG A 393 -20.28 1.63 0.32
N ARG A 394 -19.40 1.86 1.30
CA ARG A 394 -19.43 1.14 2.58
C ARG A 394 -19.55 2.15 3.70
N LEU A 395 -20.43 1.85 4.65
CA LEU A 395 -20.66 2.66 5.83
C LEU A 395 -20.67 1.76 7.07
N ARG A 396 -19.92 2.12 8.10
CA ARG A 396 -20.07 1.58 9.45
C ARG A 396 -20.52 2.70 10.35
N VAL A 397 -21.54 2.45 11.16
CA VAL A 397 -22.01 3.38 12.19
C VAL A 397 -21.96 2.71 13.54
N ARG A 398 -21.22 3.30 14.48
CA ARG A 398 -21.12 2.85 15.88
C ARG A 398 -22.02 3.72 16.73
N LEU A 399 -23.14 3.16 17.17
CA LEU A 399 -24.08 3.83 18.07
C LEU A 399 -23.74 3.52 19.53
N MET A 400 -22.46 3.67 19.86
CA MET A 400 -21.92 3.44 21.20
C MET A 400 -20.52 4.06 21.35
N ASN A 401 -20.01 4.07 22.58
CA ASN A 401 -18.62 4.40 22.86
C ASN A 401 -17.68 3.23 22.51
N ARG A 402 -16.59 3.53 21.81
CA ARG A 402 -15.54 2.54 21.49
C ARG A 402 -14.70 2.25 22.73
N ALA A 403 -14.58 0.99 23.13
CA ALA A 403 -13.52 0.57 24.07
C ALA A 403 -12.17 0.72 23.34
N HIS A 404 -11.16 1.35 23.97
CA HIS A 404 -9.84 1.62 23.36
C HIS A 404 -9.86 2.62 22.17
N SER A 405 -10.52 3.78 22.35
CA SER A 405 -10.46 4.91 21.40
C SER A 405 -9.15 5.71 21.50
N TRP A 406 -8.86 6.61 20.56
CA TRP A 406 -7.70 7.53 20.56
C TRP A 406 -7.70 8.60 21.66
N GLY A 407 -7.91 8.23 22.93
CA GLY A 407 -7.79 9.08 24.12
C GLY A 407 -8.71 10.30 24.21
N ALA A 408 -9.61 10.55 23.26
CA ALA A 408 -10.39 11.79 23.21
C ALA A 408 -11.66 11.74 24.09
N ILE A 409 -11.57 12.35 25.27
CA ILE A 409 -12.64 12.52 26.28
C ILE A 409 -13.93 13.15 25.70
N ASN A 410 -13.84 13.87 24.58
CA ASN A 410 -14.93 14.70 24.05
C ASN A 410 -15.91 13.99 23.11
N TYR A 411 -15.69 12.71 22.79
CA TYR A 411 -16.56 11.95 21.87
C TYR A 411 -17.31 10.85 22.62
N VAL A 412 -18.05 11.23 23.65
CA VAL A 412 -19.01 10.33 24.30
C VAL A 412 -20.28 10.31 23.45
N TYR A 413 -20.65 9.14 22.98
CA TYR A 413 -21.92 8.89 22.29
C TYR A 413 -23.09 9.32 23.17
N ASP A 414 -23.93 10.21 22.64
CA ASP A 414 -25.16 10.61 23.31
C ASP A 414 -26.23 9.51 23.16
N ALA A 415 -26.35 8.69 24.20
CA ALA A 415 -27.32 7.61 24.25
C ALA A 415 -28.78 8.10 24.19
N LEU A 416 -29.06 9.38 24.49
CA LEU A 416 -30.43 9.92 24.45
C LEU A 416 -31.02 9.94 23.04
N ASN A 417 -30.17 10.05 22.01
CA ASN A 417 -30.59 10.08 20.61
C ASN A 417 -30.52 8.71 19.93
N PHE A 418 -30.24 7.64 20.68
CA PHE A 418 -30.06 6.29 20.12
C PHE A 418 -31.23 5.84 19.26
N ASP A 419 -32.46 5.98 19.76
CA ASP A 419 -33.66 5.56 19.03
C ASP A 419 -33.80 6.33 17.71
N GLN A 420 -33.54 7.65 17.71
CA GLN A 420 -33.62 8.44 16.48
C GLN A 420 -32.52 8.05 15.49
N HIS A 421 -31.30 7.82 15.97
CA HIS A 421 -30.17 7.39 15.13
C HIS A 421 -30.44 6.02 14.49
N VAL A 422 -30.87 5.03 15.28
CA VAL A 422 -31.08 3.67 14.79
C VAL A 422 -32.22 3.58 13.78
N HIS A 423 -33.28 4.39 13.91
CA HIS A 423 -34.38 4.43 12.95
C HIS A 423 -34.03 5.18 11.66
N SER A 424 -33.13 6.18 11.71
CA SER A 424 -32.75 6.96 10.53
C SER A 424 -31.99 6.14 9.47
N LEU A 425 -31.22 5.15 9.88
CA LEU A 425 -30.39 4.34 8.98
C LEU A 425 -31.23 3.42 8.06
N PRO A 426 -32.21 2.62 8.54
CA PRO A 426 -33.11 1.88 7.67
C PRO A 426 -33.93 2.78 6.73
N GLN A 427 -34.41 3.94 7.22
CA GLN A 427 -35.13 4.91 6.39
C GLN A 427 -34.28 5.38 5.20
N MET A 428 -33.00 5.66 5.44
CA MET A 428 -32.05 5.97 4.36
C MET A 428 -31.90 4.80 3.37
N LEU A 429 -31.86 3.55 3.85
CA LEU A 429 -31.74 2.36 3.00
C LEU A 429 -32.99 2.06 2.14
N GLU A 430 -34.16 2.61 2.47
CA GLU A 430 -35.37 2.52 1.64
C GLU A 430 -35.20 3.25 0.31
N VAL A 431 -34.50 4.38 0.33
CA VAL A 431 -34.34 5.28 -0.81
C VAL A 431 -32.97 5.12 -1.47
N ASN A 432 -31.89 5.04 -0.70
CA ASN A 432 -30.54 4.95 -1.23
C ASN A 432 -30.32 3.58 -1.92
N ARG A 433 -29.73 3.57 -3.11
CA ARG A 433 -29.39 2.36 -3.88
C ARG A 433 -27.90 2.20 -4.16
N ASN A 434 -27.07 3.07 -3.58
CA ASN A 434 -25.63 3.15 -3.81
C ASN A 434 -24.80 2.47 -2.70
N VAL A 435 -25.34 2.40 -1.48
CA VAL A 435 -24.70 1.70 -0.35
C VAL A 435 -24.74 0.19 -0.61
N GLU A 436 -23.54 -0.38 -0.76
CA GLU A 436 -23.28 -1.80 -0.96
C GLU A 436 -23.09 -2.54 0.37
N TYR A 437 -22.61 -1.84 1.40
CA TYR A 437 -22.33 -2.44 2.70
C TYR A 437 -22.68 -1.47 3.83
N LEU A 438 -23.53 -1.90 4.77
CA LEU A 438 -23.81 -1.20 6.02
C LEU A 438 -23.50 -2.11 7.21
N ASP A 439 -22.73 -1.61 8.17
CA ASP A 439 -22.45 -2.29 9.44
C ASP A 439 -22.81 -1.36 10.61
N VAL A 440 -23.84 -1.73 11.36
CA VAL A 440 -24.30 -0.96 12.51
C VAL A 440 -23.89 -1.70 13.77
N VAL A 441 -23.05 -1.05 14.56
CA VAL A 441 -22.52 -1.62 15.80
C VAL A 441 -23.25 -0.97 16.97
N VAL A 442 -23.94 -1.80 17.77
CA VAL A 442 -24.76 -1.38 18.92
C VAL A 442 -24.40 -2.17 20.17
N ALA A 443 -24.59 -1.58 21.36
CA ALA A 443 -24.38 -2.31 22.62
C ALA A 443 -25.47 -3.37 22.85
N ASP A 444 -26.71 -3.09 22.43
CA ASP A 444 -27.85 -4.01 22.57
C ASP A 444 -28.59 -4.24 21.25
N LEU A 445 -28.96 -5.49 20.99
CA LEU A 445 -29.32 -5.99 19.65
C LEU A 445 -30.82 -6.24 19.44
N GLN A 446 -31.59 -6.42 20.51
CA GLN A 446 -32.77 -7.28 20.41
C GLN A 446 -33.99 -6.67 19.71
N GLU A 447 -34.17 -5.35 19.70
CA GLU A 447 -35.39 -4.74 19.16
C GLU A 447 -35.29 -4.35 17.68
N TYR A 448 -34.11 -3.92 17.21
CA TYR A 448 -33.96 -3.26 15.91
C TYR A 448 -33.40 -4.15 14.79
N ALA A 449 -32.88 -5.33 15.10
CA ALA A 449 -32.17 -6.17 14.13
C ALA A 449 -33.01 -6.56 12.90
N GLU A 450 -34.31 -6.83 13.07
CA GLU A 450 -35.19 -7.22 11.96
C GLU A 450 -35.44 -6.06 10.99
N ASP A 451 -35.42 -4.80 11.45
CA ASP A 451 -35.55 -3.63 10.58
C ASP A 451 -34.36 -3.45 9.63
N PHE A 452 -33.16 -3.88 10.04
CA PHE A 452 -31.99 -3.87 9.16
C PHE A 452 -31.97 -5.06 8.21
N LYS A 453 -32.37 -6.23 8.70
CA LYS A 453 -32.36 -7.49 7.95
C LYS A 453 -33.21 -7.45 6.69
N LYS A 454 -34.33 -6.70 6.69
CA LYS A 454 -35.18 -6.50 5.50
C LYS A 454 -34.47 -5.82 4.32
N HIS A 455 -33.38 -5.09 4.60
CA HIS A 455 -32.55 -4.42 3.59
C HIS A 455 -31.36 -5.24 3.13
N ASN A 456 -31.07 -6.36 3.79
CA ASN A 456 -30.00 -7.25 3.38
C ASN A 456 -30.34 -7.94 2.05
N HIS A 457 -29.33 -8.12 1.20
CA HIS A 457 -29.42 -8.68 -0.15
C HIS A 457 -30.35 -7.93 -1.12
N GLN A 458 -30.68 -6.67 -0.84
CA GLN A 458 -31.35 -5.83 -1.83
C GLN A 458 -30.40 -5.45 -2.98
N PRO A 459 -30.89 -5.35 -4.23
CA PRO A 459 -30.06 -4.94 -5.35
C PRO A 459 -29.58 -3.49 -5.17
N THR A 460 -28.35 -3.23 -5.59
CA THR A 460 -27.78 -1.87 -5.70
C THR A 460 -27.80 -1.39 -7.15
N ASN A 461 -27.49 -0.11 -7.37
CA ASN A 461 -27.33 0.45 -8.71
C ASN A 461 -26.06 -0.03 -9.43
N ARG A 462 -25.27 -0.93 -8.83
CA ARG A 462 -23.97 -1.35 -9.36
C ARG A 462 -23.92 -2.83 -9.69
N SER A 463 -23.04 -3.12 -10.63
CA SER A 463 -22.71 -4.45 -11.09
C SER A 463 -21.20 -4.58 -11.25
N ILE A 464 -20.65 -5.75 -10.93
CA ILE A 464 -19.28 -6.11 -11.23
C ILE A 464 -19.15 -6.20 -12.75
N LYS A 465 -18.40 -5.27 -13.33
CA LYS A 465 -18.14 -5.25 -14.78
C LYS A 465 -17.42 -6.54 -15.16
N LEU A 466 -17.79 -7.12 -16.30
CA LEU A 466 -17.11 -8.28 -16.87
C LEU A 466 -15.61 -7.98 -17.05
N ALA A 467 -14.75 -8.92 -16.66
CA ALA A 467 -13.29 -8.82 -16.81
C ALA A 467 -12.90 -8.64 -18.27
N MET A 468 -11.80 -7.93 -18.54
CA MET A 468 -11.37 -7.65 -19.92
C MET A 468 -10.99 -8.92 -20.67
N GLU A 469 -10.46 -9.90 -19.96
CA GLU A 469 -10.13 -11.24 -20.44
C GLU A 469 -11.40 -11.95 -20.91
N SER A 470 -12.48 -11.88 -20.12
CA SER A 470 -13.78 -12.46 -20.47
C SER A 470 -14.41 -11.74 -21.68
N LYS A 471 -14.33 -10.41 -21.74
CA LYS A 471 -14.78 -9.63 -22.90
C LYS A 471 -13.98 -9.99 -24.15
N THR A 472 -12.66 -10.13 -24.01
CA THR A 472 -11.75 -10.46 -25.12
C THR A 472 -11.97 -11.90 -25.61
N ALA A 473 -12.18 -12.86 -24.70
CA ALA A 473 -12.53 -14.23 -25.04
C ALA A 473 -13.89 -14.31 -25.76
N PHE A 474 -14.88 -13.54 -25.32
CA PHE A 474 -16.17 -13.45 -26.01
C PHE A 474 -16.01 -12.87 -27.42
N LEU A 475 -15.25 -11.78 -27.56
CA LEU A 475 -14.99 -11.13 -28.85
C LEU A 475 -14.15 -12.02 -29.79
N SER A 476 -13.22 -12.83 -29.28
CA SER A 476 -12.38 -13.70 -30.12
C SER A 476 -13.21 -14.81 -30.79
N VAL A 477 -14.19 -15.39 -30.08
CA VAL A 477 -15.14 -16.35 -30.66
C VAL A 477 -15.96 -15.71 -31.79
N LEU A 478 -16.39 -14.46 -31.62
CA LEU A 478 -17.14 -13.72 -32.65
C LEU A 478 -16.26 -13.38 -33.87
N ALA A 479 -14.97 -13.07 -33.66
CA ALA A 479 -14.03 -12.78 -34.73
C ALA A 479 -13.63 -14.02 -35.54
N PHE A 480 -13.49 -15.19 -34.89
CA PHE A 480 -13.16 -16.47 -35.55
C PHE A 480 -14.26 -16.96 -36.51
N GLY A 481 -15.51 -16.54 -36.31
CA GLY A 481 -16.63 -16.88 -37.21
C GLY A 481 -16.56 -16.23 -38.60
N ASN A 482 -15.76 -15.17 -38.78
CA ASN A 482 -15.71 -14.40 -40.03
C ASN A 482 -14.50 -14.73 -40.94
N SER A 483 -13.53 -15.54 -40.49
CA SER A 483 -12.25 -15.72 -41.19
C SER A 483 -12.05 -17.07 -41.91
N GLN A 484 -12.99 -18.02 -41.83
CA GLN A 484 -12.86 -19.29 -42.56
C GLN A 484 -13.36 -19.19 -44.01
N SER A 485 -12.45 -18.79 -44.91
CA SER A 485 -12.50 -19.13 -46.33
C SER A 485 -11.22 -19.83 -46.79
N SER A 486 -10.72 -20.82 -46.04
CA SER A 486 -9.71 -21.74 -46.57
C SER A 486 -10.35 -23.07 -46.95
N LYS A 487 -10.14 -23.43 -48.22
CA LYS A 487 -10.61 -24.65 -48.88
C LYS A 487 -10.16 -25.88 -48.07
N TRP A 488 -11.06 -26.81 -47.80
CA TRP A 488 -11.04 -28.25 -48.19
C TRP A 488 -12.08 -29.05 -47.36
N HIS A 489 -12.92 -29.79 -48.09
CA HIS A 489 -13.93 -30.80 -47.69
C HIS A 489 -15.37 -30.40 -47.28
N LYS A 490 -16.31 -31.27 -47.70
CA LYS A 490 -17.77 -31.11 -47.91
C LYS A 490 -18.58 -31.73 -46.72
N PRO A 491 -19.91 -31.54 -46.63
CA PRO A 491 -20.54 -30.90 -45.48
C PRO A 491 -21.37 -31.87 -44.62
N SER A 492 -21.39 -31.63 -43.31
CA SER A 492 -22.46 -32.07 -42.41
C SER A 492 -22.85 -30.93 -41.48
N GLN A 493 -23.97 -30.30 -41.84
CA GLN A 493 -24.94 -29.60 -41.00
C GLN A 493 -24.45 -28.84 -39.77
N SER A 494 -24.38 -27.52 -39.98
CA SER A 494 -24.61 -26.39 -39.07
C SER A 494 -23.43 -25.41 -39.10
N GLN A 495 -23.19 -24.79 -40.25
CA GLN A 495 -22.47 -23.53 -40.28
C GLN A 495 -23.37 -22.49 -39.61
N SER A 496 -23.25 -22.34 -38.29
CA SER A 496 -23.75 -21.16 -37.61
C SER A 496 -22.87 -20.00 -38.06
N THR A 497 -23.26 -19.31 -39.15
CA THR A 497 -22.87 -17.92 -39.32
C THR A 497 -23.42 -17.19 -38.10
N LEU A 498 -22.58 -17.02 -37.08
CA LEU A 498 -22.89 -16.16 -35.96
C LEU A 498 -23.29 -14.81 -36.56
N PRO A 499 -24.48 -14.27 -36.22
CA PRO A 499 -24.89 -12.97 -36.70
C PRO A 499 -23.78 -11.96 -36.42
N GLN A 500 -23.52 -11.05 -37.35
CA GLN A 500 -22.60 -9.95 -37.13
C GLN A 500 -23.19 -9.08 -36.01
N LEU A 501 -22.83 -9.38 -34.76
CA LEU A 501 -23.32 -8.65 -33.60
C LEU A 501 -22.73 -7.24 -33.69
N ASP A 502 -23.60 -6.25 -33.79
CA ASP A 502 -23.16 -4.86 -33.76
C ASP A 502 -22.56 -4.51 -32.38
N GLN A 503 -21.79 -3.42 -32.35
CA GLN A 503 -21.10 -2.97 -31.13
C GLN A 503 -22.09 -2.67 -29.98
N LEU A 504 -23.30 -2.24 -30.30
CA LEU A 504 -24.34 -1.90 -29.32
C LEU A 504 -24.90 -3.17 -28.65
N ILE A 505 -25.15 -4.23 -29.43
CA ILE A 505 -25.61 -5.53 -28.94
C ILE A 505 -24.53 -6.18 -28.08
N VAL A 506 -23.26 -6.16 -28.51
CA VAL A 506 -22.15 -6.68 -27.69
C VAL A 506 -22.00 -5.92 -26.38
N SER A 507 -22.11 -4.58 -26.43
CA SER A 507 -22.12 -3.76 -25.22
C SER A 507 -23.27 -4.13 -24.28
N ASN A 508 -24.48 -4.31 -24.81
CA ASN A 508 -25.65 -4.71 -24.02
C ASN A 508 -25.49 -6.12 -23.43
N ILE A 509 -24.88 -7.06 -24.14
CA ILE A 509 -24.56 -8.40 -23.62
C ILE A 509 -23.63 -8.27 -22.42
N PHE A 510 -22.58 -7.45 -22.50
CA PHE A 510 -21.67 -7.25 -21.37
C PHE A 510 -22.32 -6.55 -20.18
N VAL A 511 -23.25 -5.63 -20.42
CA VAL A 511 -24.04 -4.99 -19.36
C VAL A 511 -24.95 -6.02 -18.68
N LEU A 512 -25.64 -6.87 -19.46
CA LEU A 512 -26.53 -7.90 -18.92
C LEU A 512 -25.78 -9.05 -18.23
N ALA A 513 -24.57 -9.35 -18.67
CA ALA A 513 -23.72 -10.38 -18.06
C ALA A 513 -22.96 -9.86 -16.82
N ALA A 514 -23.03 -8.57 -16.51
CA ALA A 514 -22.42 -8.02 -15.32
C ALA A 514 -23.12 -8.54 -14.06
N THR A 515 -22.37 -9.05 -13.08
CA THR A 515 -22.93 -9.60 -11.84
C THR A 515 -23.46 -8.47 -10.97
N PRO A 516 -24.77 -8.42 -10.64
CA PRO A 516 -25.31 -7.40 -9.75
C PRO A 516 -24.63 -7.46 -8.37
N ILE A 517 -24.34 -6.30 -7.79
CA ILE A 517 -23.86 -6.22 -6.41
C ILE A 517 -25.09 -6.14 -5.51
N PHE A 518 -25.23 -7.11 -4.61
CA PHE A 518 -26.28 -7.12 -3.59
C PHE A 518 -25.76 -6.49 -2.30
N ARG A 519 -26.61 -5.69 -1.67
CA ARG A 519 -26.30 -5.02 -0.41
C ARG A 519 -26.06 -6.03 0.70
N ALA A 520 -25.03 -5.82 1.50
CA ALA A 520 -24.83 -6.50 2.78
C ALA A 520 -25.20 -5.54 3.92
N VAL A 521 -26.09 -5.96 4.82
CA VAL A 521 -26.47 -5.19 6.00
C VAL A 521 -26.22 -6.03 7.25
N HIS A 522 -25.42 -5.50 8.16
CA HIS A 522 -25.05 -6.12 9.43
C HIS A 522 -25.48 -5.22 10.58
N PHE A 523 -26.02 -5.85 11.63
CA PHE A 523 -26.42 -5.21 12.88
C PHE A 523 -25.90 -6.10 14.03
N ARG A 524 -24.91 -5.64 14.79
CA ARG A 524 -24.11 -6.53 15.67
C ARG A 524 -23.52 -5.81 16.90
N ARG A 525 -23.03 -6.61 17.87
CA ARG A 525 -22.24 -6.09 19.00
C ARG A 525 -20.77 -5.94 18.63
N PRO A 526 -20.00 -5.15 19.41
CA PRO A 526 -18.54 -5.12 19.28
C PRO A 526 -17.95 -6.50 19.52
N GLY A 527 -16.94 -6.88 18.74
CA GLY A 527 -16.19 -8.13 18.96
C GLY A 527 -16.83 -9.40 18.41
N ASP A 528 -18.07 -9.38 17.91
CA ASP A 528 -18.73 -10.57 17.36
C ASP A 528 -18.08 -11.10 16.05
N ASP A 529 -17.20 -10.32 15.39
CA ASP A 529 -16.56 -10.70 14.12
C ASP A 529 -15.30 -9.83 13.84
N SER A 530 -14.10 -10.34 14.12
CA SER A 530 -12.83 -9.60 13.89
C SER A 530 -12.56 -9.35 12.40
N ASP A 531 -13.00 -10.26 11.54
CA ASP A 531 -12.82 -10.20 10.08
C ASP A 531 -13.58 -9.03 9.43
N LEU A 532 -14.61 -8.49 10.11
CA LEU A 532 -15.36 -7.34 9.62
C LEU A 532 -14.63 -6.02 9.83
N GLU A 533 -13.73 -5.90 10.83
CA GLU A 533 -12.99 -4.65 11.06
C GLU A 533 -12.06 -4.32 9.89
N GLU A 534 -11.44 -5.33 9.27
CA GLU A 534 -10.53 -5.17 8.12
C GLU A 534 -11.24 -4.74 6.83
N ARG A 535 -12.56 -4.98 6.70
CA ARG A 535 -13.30 -4.73 5.43
C ARG A 535 -13.46 -3.27 5.04
N PHE A 536 -13.19 -2.33 5.95
CA PHE A 536 -13.25 -0.89 5.67
C PHE A 536 -11.92 -0.31 5.21
N GLN A 537 -10.82 -0.95 5.57
CA GLN A 537 -9.51 -0.54 5.14
C GLN A 537 -9.27 -1.02 3.70
N LEU A 538 -8.55 -0.22 2.91
CA LEU A 538 -8.02 -0.69 1.64
C LEU A 538 -7.01 -1.81 1.93
N HIS A 539 -7.17 -2.98 1.31
CA HIS A 539 -6.15 -4.03 1.37
C HIS A 539 -4.86 -3.51 0.73
N ILE A 540 -3.88 -3.21 1.57
CA ILE A 540 -2.53 -2.85 1.17
C ILE A 540 -1.71 -4.12 1.05
#